data_AF-A0A2N3E0B1-F1
#
_entry.id   AF-A0A2N3E0B1-F1
#
_cell.length_a   1.000
_cell.length_b   1.000
_cell.length_c   1.000
_cell.angle_alpha   90.00
_cell.angle_beta   90.00
_cell.angle_gamma   90.00
#
_symmetry.space_group_name_H-M   'P 1'
#
loop_
_entity.id
_entity.type
_entity.pdbx_description
1 polymer ?
#
loop_
_entity_poly.entity_id
_entity_poly.type
_entity_poly.pdbx_seq_one_letter_code
_entity_poly.pdbx_strand_id
1 'polypeptide(L)'
;MVPLASAPDTLALKAASLAVGLGAIALYFTLAPSLGKLKLPVGAYLVAILVMALSALAIPQGAPWLGLGAVLFVISDSVIAIDKFRGGVPFRGPIVWITYYVGQALMTLSLLTLLS
;
A
#
# COMPACT_ATOMS: atom_id res chain seq x y z
N MET A 1 -34.36 2.48 -6.61
CA MET A 1 -33.44 2.02 -5.54
C MET A 1 -32.07 2.57 -5.87
N VAL A 2 -31.65 3.66 -5.22
CA VAL A 2 -30.31 4.24 -5.41
C VAL A 2 -29.30 3.26 -4.81
N PRO A 3 -28.26 2.81 -5.53
CA PRO A 3 -27.29 1.87 -4.98
C PRO A 3 -26.60 2.48 -3.76
N LEU A 4 -26.36 1.66 -2.72
CA LEU A 4 -25.64 1.97 -1.48
C LEU A 4 -24.15 2.36 -1.70
N ALA A 5 -23.84 3.18 -2.68
CA ALA A 5 -22.52 3.78 -2.84
C ALA A 5 -22.20 4.83 -1.75
N SER A 6 -23.14 5.08 -0.84
CA SER A 6 -23.08 6.03 0.28
C SER A 6 -22.93 5.35 1.65
N ALA A 7 -22.70 4.04 1.71
CA ALA A 7 -22.38 3.39 2.98
C ALA A 7 -20.99 3.89 3.45
N PRO A 8 -20.84 4.31 4.72
CA PRO A 8 -19.65 5.04 5.20
C PRO A 8 -18.34 4.25 5.05
N ASP A 9 -18.43 2.93 5.11
CA ASP A 9 -17.36 1.96 4.84
C ASP A 9 -16.84 2.04 3.39
N THR A 10 -17.73 2.19 2.40
CA THR A 10 -17.33 2.30 0.99
C THR A 10 -16.64 3.62 0.67
N LEU A 11 -17.00 4.71 1.36
CA LEU A 11 -16.34 6.00 1.21
C LEU A 11 -14.92 5.97 1.77
N ALA A 12 -14.73 5.35 2.94
CA ALA A 12 -13.42 5.17 3.55
C ALA A 12 -12.48 4.34 2.65
N LEU A 13 -12.97 3.24 2.06
CA LEU A 13 -12.17 2.42 1.14
C LEU A 13 -11.77 3.18 -0.14
N LYS A 14 -12.69 3.96 -0.72
CA LYS A 14 -12.40 4.82 -1.87
C LYS A 14 -11.39 5.91 -1.53
N ALA A 15 -11.53 6.55 -0.37
CA ALA A 15 -10.59 7.56 0.11
C ALA A 15 -9.20 6.96 0.35
N ALA A 16 -9.13 5.77 0.97
CA ALA A 16 -7.87 5.04 1.15
C ALA A 16 -7.23 4.66 -0.19
N SER A 17 -8.01 4.17 -1.15
CA SER A 17 -7.53 3.83 -2.49
C SER A 17 -6.96 5.04 -3.22
N LEU A 18 -7.66 6.18 -3.14
CA LEU A 18 -7.19 7.45 -3.71
C LEU A 18 -5.90 7.91 -3.02
N ALA A 19 -5.84 7.86 -1.69
CA ALA A 19 -4.66 8.26 -0.92
C ALA A 19 -3.43 7.39 -1.28
N VAL A 20 -3.60 6.07 -1.39
CA VAL A 20 -2.53 5.15 -1.81
C VAL A 20 -2.08 5.44 -3.24
N GLY A 21 -3.01 5.66 -4.17
CA GLY A 21 -2.68 6.01 -5.55
C GLY A 21 -1.90 7.32 -5.67
N LEU A 22 -2.38 8.38 -5.01
CA LEU A 22 -1.69 9.67 -4.97
C LEU A 22 -0.33 9.57 -4.28
N GLY A 23 -0.25 8.81 -3.19
CA GLY A 23 1.01 8.54 -2.48
C GLY A 23 2.03 7.83 -3.35
N ALA A 24 1.60 6.82 -4.12
CA ALA A 24 2.46 6.09 -5.06
C ALA A 24 2.99 7.01 -6.18
N ILE A 25 2.13 7.86 -6.74
CA ILE A 25 2.53 8.87 -7.74
C ILE A 25 3.55 9.85 -7.14
N ALA A 26 3.23 10.42 -5.97
CA ALA A 26 4.11 11.35 -5.27
C ALA A 26 5.47 10.72 -4.94
N LEU A 27 5.48 9.48 -4.47
CA LEU A 27 6.70 8.71 -4.19
C LEU A 27 7.53 8.54 -5.46
N TYR A 28 6.92 8.11 -6.57
CA TYR A 28 7.66 7.92 -7.82
C TYR A 28 8.33 9.22 -8.29
N PHE A 29 7.59 10.34 -8.34
CA PHE A 29 8.16 11.62 -8.77
C PHE A 29 9.21 12.16 -7.80
N THR A 30 9.07 11.84 -6.52
CA THR A 30 10.08 12.13 -5.50
C THR A 30 11.36 11.34 -5.80
N LEU A 31 11.28 10.05 -6.12
CA LEU A 31 12.47 9.23 -6.37
C LEU A 31 13.05 9.43 -7.78
N ALA A 32 12.23 9.75 -8.78
CA ALA A 32 12.61 9.78 -10.20
C ALA A 32 13.92 10.52 -10.53
N PRO A 33 14.27 11.66 -9.90
CA PRO A 33 15.55 12.32 -10.15
C PRO A 33 16.78 11.48 -9.78
N SER A 34 16.70 10.62 -8.75
CA SER A 34 17.82 9.81 -8.27
C SER A 34 17.87 8.38 -8.84
N LEU A 35 16.83 7.95 -9.57
CA LEU A 35 16.74 6.56 -10.05
C LEU A 35 17.70 6.22 -11.20
N GLY A 36 18.14 7.19 -12.01
CA GLY A 36 19.02 6.92 -13.17
C GLY A 36 18.49 5.82 -14.09
N LYS A 37 19.27 4.74 -14.28
CA LYS A 37 18.88 3.57 -15.08
C LYS A 37 17.78 2.70 -14.44
N LEU A 38 17.48 2.90 -13.15
CA LEU A 38 16.50 2.12 -12.39
C LEU A 38 15.08 2.68 -12.47
N LYS A 39 14.82 3.74 -13.26
CA LYS A 39 13.48 4.33 -13.41
C LYS A 39 12.41 3.31 -13.80
N LEU A 40 12.68 2.54 -14.86
CA LEU A 40 11.75 1.54 -15.35
C LEU A 40 11.50 0.40 -14.34
N PRO A 41 12.53 -0.28 -13.78
CA PRO A 41 12.29 -1.37 -12.83
C PRO A 41 11.62 -0.89 -11.54
N VAL A 42 11.98 0.29 -11.02
CA VAL A 42 11.33 0.85 -9.83
C VAL A 42 9.89 1.26 -10.12
N GLY A 43 9.61 1.85 -11.29
CA GLY A 43 8.25 2.16 -11.72
C GLY A 43 7.40 0.91 -11.85
N ALA A 44 7.92 -0.15 -12.47
CA ALA A 44 7.22 -1.43 -12.60
C ALA A 44 6.91 -2.08 -11.24
N TYR A 45 7.88 -2.06 -10.32
CA TYR A 45 7.70 -2.58 -8.97
C TYR A 45 6.66 -1.77 -8.17
N LEU A 46 6.70 -0.44 -8.28
CA LEU A 46 5.72 0.44 -7.65
C LEU A 46 4.31 0.21 -8.18
N VAL A 47 4.16 -0.03 -9.49
CA VAL A 47 2.88 -0.43 -10.09
C VAL A 47 2.40 -1.76 -9.53
N ALA A 48 3.28 -2.76 -9.38
CA ALA A 48 2.90 -4.05 -8.81
C ALA A 48 2.36 -3.93 -7.37
N ILE A 49 3.05 -3.16 -6.53
CA ILE A 49 2.60 -2.87 -5.15
C ILE A 49 1.28 -2.10 -5.15
N LEU A 50 1.15 -1.10 -6.02
CA LEU A 50 -0.08 -0.32 -6.13
C LEU A 50 -1.26 -1.21 -6.53
N VAL A 51 -1.10 -2.07 -7.53
CA VAL A 51 -2.15 -3.01 -7.96
C VAL A 51 -2.52 -3.96 -6.83
N MET A 52 -1.55 -4.50 -6.09
CA MET A 52 -1.80 -5.33 -4.92
C MET A 52 -2.65 -4.57 -3.88
N ALA A 53 -2.25 -3.34 -3.51
CA ALA A 53 -2.95 -2.56 -2.51
C ALA A 53 -4.36 -2.16 -2.93
N LEU A 54 -4.55 -1.74 -4.17
CA LEU A 54 -5.87 -1.43 -4.72
C LEU A 54 -6.76 -2.67 -4.80
N SER A 55 -6.19 -3.83 -5.15
CA SER A 55 -6.94 -5.10 -5.17
C SER A 55 -7.42 -5.50 -3.78
N ALA A 56 -6.57 -5.35 -2.76
CA ALA A 56 -6.94 -5.62 -1.37
C ALA A 56 -8.04 -4.66 -0.87
N LEU A 57 -7.94 -3.36 -1.17
CA LEU A 57 -8.94 -2.34 -0.80
C LEU A 57 -10.25 -2.47 -1.58
N ALA A 58 -10.23 -3.11 -2.75
CA ALA A 58 -11.40 -3.33 -3.59
C ALA A 58 -12.24 -4.54 -3.15
N ILE A 59 -11.84 -5.31 -2.14
CA ILE A 59 -12.62 -6.42 -1.60
C ILE A 59 -13.60 -5.86 -0.55
N PRO A 60 -14.91 -5.73 -0.88
CA PRO A 60 -15.89 -5.09 0.02
C PRO A 60 -16.32 -5.98 1.18
N GLN A 61 -15.92 -7.25 1.20
CA GLN A 61 -16.44 -8.25 2.12
C GLN A 61 -15.74 -8.14 3.47
N GLY A 62 -16.37 -7.57 4.49
CA GLY A 62 -16.13 -7.82 5.94
C GLY A 62 -14.69 -7.83 6.49
N ALA A 63 -13.68 -7.49 5.68
CA ALA A 63 -12.27 -7.73 5.94
C ALA A 63 -11.49 -6.40 5.91
N PRO A 64 -11.86 -5.44 6.78
CA PRO A 64 -11.14 -4.16 6.87
C PRO A 64 -9.65 -4.36 7.18
N TRP A 65 -9.33 -5.47 7.84
CA TRP A 65 -7.97 -5.91 8.15
C TRP A 65 -7.13 -6.23 6.90
N LEU A 66 -7.73 -6.70 5.81
CA LEU A 66 -7.03 -6.95 4.55
C LEU A 66 -6.52 -5.64 3.94
N GLY A 67 -7.41 -4.63 3.87
CA GLY A 67 -7.07 -3.29 3.39
C GLY A 67 -6.03 -2.60 4.28
N LEU A 68 -6.20 -2.67 5.60
CA LEU A 68 -5.22 -2.13 6.55
C LEU A 68 -3.85 -2.80 6.37
N GLY A 69 -3.81 -4.13 6.24
CA GLY A 69 -2.59 -4.88 6.02
C GLY A 69 -1.86 -4.44 4.74
N ALA A 70 -2.61 -4.23 3.65
CA ALA A 70 -2.06 -3.73 2.40
C ALA A 70 -1.51 -2.29 2.51
N VAL A 71 -2.19 -1.40 3.24
CA VAL A 71 -1.69 -0.03 3.48
C VAL A 71 -0.39 -0.06 4.30
N LEU A 72 -0.31 -0.90 5.34
CA LEU A 72 0.93 -1.07 6.12
C LEU A 72 2.07 -1.62 5.26
N PHE A 73 1.78 -2.57 4.37
CA PHE A 73 2.76 -3.08 3.42
C PHE A 73 3.29 -1.97 2.48
N VAL A 74 2.39 -1.16 1.91
CA VAL A 74 2.78 0.01 1.08
C VAL A 74 3.67 0.97 1.85
N ILE A 75 3.37 1.23 3.13
CA ILE A 75 4.20 2.11 3.98
C ILE A 75 5.60 1.51 4.15
N SER A 76 5.69 0.20 4.43
CA SER A 76 6.98 -0.50 4.57
C SER A 76 7.85 -0.35 3.32
N ASP A 77 7.30 -0.68 2.15
CA ASP A 77 8.01 -0.58 0.87
C ASP A 77 8.37 0.86 0.50
N SER A 78 7.50 1.82 0.82
CA SER A 78 7.78 3.24 0.58
C SER A 78 8.98 3.70 1.40
N VAL A 79 9.09 3.27 2.66
CA VAL A 79 10.23 3.59 3.53
C VAL A 79 11.52 2.95 3.01
N ILE A 80 11.47 1.70 2.55
CA ILE A 80 12.61 1.04 1.89
C ILE A 80 13.05 1.83 0.66
N ALA A 81 12.11 2.25 -0.19
CA ALA A 81 12.41 2.98 -1.42
C ALA A 81 13.02 4.37 -1.13
N ILE A 82 12.46 5.12 -0.19
CA ILE A 82 13.00 6.42 0.22
C ILE A 82 14.41 6.28 0.77
N ASP A 83 14.64 5.37 1.70
CA ASP A 83 15.97 5.16 2.27
C ASP A 83 16.99 4.70 1.21
N LYS A 84 16.59 3.81 0.31
CA LYS A 84 17.48 3.28 -0.74
C LYS A 84 17.90 4.34 -1.76
N PHE A 85 16.99 5.24 -2.14
CA PHE A 85 17.20 6.15 -3.28
C PHE A 85 17.39 7.62 -2.90
N ARG A 86 17.10 7.99 -1.64
CA ARG A 86 17.34 9.33 -1.10
C ARG A 86 18.09 9.33 0.23
N GLY A 87 18.13 8.20 0.94
CA GLY A 87 18.81 8.08 2.24
C GLY A 87 18.12 8.82 3.37
N GLY A 88 18.65 8.64 4.58
CA GLY A 88 18.34 9.50 5.73
C GLY A 88 17.01 9.23 6.42
N VAL A 89 16.45 8.02 6.34
CA VAL A 89 15.26 7.67 7.14
C VAL A 89 15.68 7.24 8.54
N PRO A 90 15.44 8.05 9.60
CA PRO A 90 15.73 7.64 10.97
C PRO A 90 14.83 6.45 11.35
N PHE A 91 15.36 5.52 12.14
CA PHE A 91 14.63 4.33 12.59
C PHE A 91 14.05 3.46 11.46
N ARG A 92 14.66 3.48 10.26
CA ARG A 92 14.21 2.67 9.11
C ARG A 92 13.92 1.22 9.47
N GLY A 93 14.83 0.54 10.17
CA GLY A 93 14.70 -0.86 10.53
C GLY A 93 13.38 -1.15 11.27
N PRO A 94 13.16 -0.56 12.45
CA PRO A 94 11.91 -0.71 13.19
C PRO A 94 10.65 -0.38 12.37
N ILE A 95 10.65 0.76 11.66
CA ILE A 95 9.49 1.19 10.87
C ILE A 95 9.15 0.15 9.80
N VAL A 96 10.15 -0.28 9.03
CA VAL A 96 9.98 -1.27 7.94
C VAL A 96 9.47 -2.58 8.50
N TRP A 97 10.16 -3.17 9.48
CA TRP A 97 9.84 -4.51 9.95
C TRP A 97 8.51 -4.60 10.68
N ILE A 98 8.15 -3.60 11.48
CA ILE A 98 6.85 -3.58 12.18
C ILE A 98 5.72 -3.48 11.16
N THR A 99 5.78 -2.50 10.25
CA THR A 99 4.73 -2.32 9.24
C THR A 99 4.66 -3.51 8.27
N TYR A 100 5.80 -4.10 7.94
CA TYR A 100 5.89 -5.29 7.09
C TYR A 100 5.21 -6.51 7.73
N TYR A 101 5.65 -6.91 8.93
CA TYR A 101 5.15 -8.15 9.54
C TYR A 101 3.69 -8.02 9.97
N VAL A 102 3.30 -6.88 10.52
CA VAL A 102 1.89 -6.62 10.85
C VAL A 102 1.05 -6.60 9.58
N GLY A 103 1.53 -5.93 8.51
CA GLY A 103 0.85 -5.90 7.22
C GLY A 103 0.61 -7.29 6.64
N GLN A 104 1.65 -8.13 6.59
CA GLN A 104 1.55 -9.49 6.08
C GLN A 104 0.67 -10.39 6.94
N ALA A 105 0.76 -10.31 8.26
CA ALA A 105 -0.11 -11.07 9.16
C ALA A 105 -1.59 -10.70 8.94
N LEU A 106 -1.91 -9.41 8.88
CA LEU A 106 -3.27 -8.95 8.62
C LEU A 106 -3.80 -9.42 7.26
N MET A 107 -2.99 -9.28 6.19
CA MET A 107 -3.40 -9.74 4.85
C MET A 107 -3.61 -11.26 4.82
N THR A 108 -2.69 -12.02 5.41
CA THR A 108 -2.73 -13.49 5.40
C THR A 108 -3.92 -14.03 6.20
N LEU A 109 -4.12 -13.55 7.42
CA LEU A 109 -5.23 -13.99 8.27
C LEU A 109 -6.58 -13.60 7.67
N SER A 110 -6.68 -12.38 7.12
CA SER A 110 -7.93 -11.94 6.47
C SER A 110 -8.25 -12.79 5.25
N LEU A 111 -7.26 -13.08 4.41
CA LEU A 111 -7.46 -13.91 3.23
C LEU A 111 -7.82 -15.36 3.62
N LEU A 112 -7.19 -15.91 4.65
CA LEU A 112 -7.53 -17.24 5.16
C LEU A 112 -8.99 -17.28 5.63
N THR A 113 -9.45 -16.29 6.39
CA THR A 113 -10.86 -16.21 6.84
C THR A 113 -11.86 -15.99 5.72
N LEU A 114 -11.45 -15.39 4.59
CA LEU A 114 -12.31 -15.19 3.42
C LEU A 114 -12.43 -16.44 2.55
N LEU A 115 -11.45 -17.35 2.63
CA LEU A 115 -11.36 -18.55 1.80
C LEU A 115 -11.78 -19.83 2.54
N SER A 116 -11.91 -19.79 3.86
CA SER A 116 -12.42 -20.88 4.72
C SER A 116 -13.94 -20.86 4.81
#